data_AF-A0A3M1B1X2-F1
#
_entry.id   AF-A0A3M1B1X2-F1
#
_cell.length_a   1.000
_cell.length_b   1.000
_cell.length_c   1.000
_cell.angle_alpha   90.00
_cell.angle_beta   90.00
_cell.angle_gamma   90.00
#
_symmetry.space_group_name_H-M   'P 1'
#
loop_
_entity.id
_entity.type
_entity.pdbx_description
1 polymer ?
#
loop_
_entity_poly.entity_id
_entity_poly.type
_entity_poly.pdbx_seq_one_letter_code
_entity_poly.pdbx_strand_id
1 'polypeptide(L)'
;MISNKRIFYILALALLVLVVQAGAGYAQRIVDKHKGDHNQTKKGVMDGNLVETIYYNFGEVADWLNEPSRSGVWPKGTNHTYVDGVAIIVQAETQDPQGNLIHPLETNYYEFTRHDKATGVTYGWWPLPGYANPFQSSPAQSNNPNTWPDSWPDRPSDWDGIWNGFFGKGVQNADLETYFVFDDNEDREYILKNHFYPDAEDSTRGGLGMQVRARGFQWSQVLAEDVIFWFYEVTNMGTTDYEKTLFAQYVD
;
A
#
# COMPACT_ATOMS: atom_id res chain seq x y z
N MET A 1 -23.15 39.78 -19.10
CA MET A 1 -21.78 39.40 -19.51
C MET A 1 -20.86 39.49 -18.30
N ILE A 2 -20.39 38.36 -17.78
CA ILE A 2 -19.35 38.36 -16.74
C ILE A 2 -18.06 38.78 -17.43
N SER A 3 -17.35 39.80 -16.93
CA SER A 3 -16.11 40.25 -17.56
C SER A 3 -15.01 39.20 -17.40
N ASN A 4 -14.10 39.10 -18.37
CA ASN A 4 -12.98 38.15 -18.34
C ASN A 4 -12.14 38.25 -17.05
N LYS A 5 -12.06 39.44 -16.44
CA LYS A 5 -11.40 39.63 -15.14
C LYS A 5 -12.13 38.91 -13.99
N ARG A 6 -13.47 38.94 -13.96
CA ARG A 6 -14.26 38.24 -12.94
C ARG A 6 -14.14 36.72 -13.09
N ILE A 7 -14.10 36.20 -14.33
CA ILE A 7 -13.86 34.77 -14.59
C ILE A 7 -12.47 34.36 -14.09
N PHE A 8 -11.45 35.15 -14.36
CA PHE A 8 -10.08 34.90 -13.87
C PHE A 8 -10.00 34.86 -12.34
N TYR A 9 -10.63 35.80 -11.63
CA TYR A 9 -10.65 35.79 -10.16
C TYR A 9 -11.40 34.59 -9.60
N ILE A 10 -12.51 34.16 -10.21
CA ILE A 10 -13.25 32.97 -9.79
C ILE A 10 -12.39 31.71 -9.97
N LEU A 11 -11.72 31.58 -11.12
CA LEU A 11 -10.83 30.45 -11.39
C LEU A 11 -9.61 30.43 -10.46
N ALA A 12 -9.00 31.59 -10.20
CA ALA A 12 -7.89 31.70 -9.26
C ALA A 12 -8.32 31.37 -7.82
N LEU A 13 -9.52 31.79 -7.41
CA LEU A 13 -10.07 31.46 -6.09
C LEU A 13 -10.38 29.96 -5.98
N ALA A 14 -10.96 29.35 -7.02
CA ALA A 14 -11.22 27.91 -7.07
C ALA A 14 -9.92 27.09 -7.01
N LEU A 15 -8.88 27.53 -7.72
CA LEU A 15 -7.55 26.91 -7.68
C LEU A 15 -6.91 27.06 -6.29
N LEU A 16 -7.02 28.22 -5.65
CA LEU A 16 -6.53 28.45 -4.29
C LEU A 16 -7.24 27.55 -3.28
N VAL A 17 -8.56 27.40 -3.39
CA VAL A 17 -9.35 26.50 -2.53
C VAL A 17 -8.93 25.05 -2.72
N LEU A 18 -8.69 24.61 -3.96
CA LEU A 18 -8.18 23.26 -4.25
C LEU A 18 -6.78 23.03 -3.63
N VAL A 19 -5.88 24.01 -3.74
CA VAL A 19 -4.52 23.92 -3.15
C VAL A 19 -4.56 23.89 -1.62
N VAL A 20 -5.42 24.69 -0.99
CA VAL A 20 -5.59 24.69 0.47
C VAL A 20 -6.23 23.40 0.98
N GLN A 21 -7.21 22.84 0.27
CA GLN A 21 -7.79 21.54 0.61
C GLN A 21 -6.78 20.40 0.48
N ALA A 22 -5.94 20.41 -0.56
CA ALA A 22 -4.86 19.44 -0.71
C ALA A 22 -3.84 19.53 0.46
N GLY A 23 -3.45 20.74 0.86
CA GLY A 23 -2.51 20.95 1.98
C GLY A 23 -3.05 20.52 3.36
N ALA A 24 -4.35 20.69 3.61
CA ALA A 24 -4.98 20.28 4.86
C ALA A 24 -5.05 18.74 5.02
N GLY A 25 -5.13 17.99 3.93
CA GLY A 25 -5.11 16.52 3.95
C GLY A 25 -3.77 15.94 4.45
N TYR A 26 -2.65 16.61 4.14
CA TYR A 26 -1.32 16.22 4.64
C TYR A 26 -1.09 16.64 6.09
N ALA A 27 -1.75 17.70 6.56
CA ALA A 27 -1.56 18.25 7.91
C ALA A 27 -2.18 17.41 9.06
N GLN A 28 -2.95 16.35 8.74
CA GLN A 28 -3.58 15.46 9.73
C GLN A 28 -2.90 14.07 9.83
N ARG A 29 -1.75 13.88 9.17
CA ARG A 29 -1.10 12.58 9.08
C ARG A 29 -0.17 12.35 10.28
N ILE A 30 -0.44 11.26 11.02
CA ILE A 30 0.46 10.75 12.06
C ILE A 30 1.39 9.73 11.42
N VAL A 31 2.68 9.82 11.73
CA VAL A 31 3.67 8.84 11.28
C VAL A 31 3.56 7.60 12.16
N ASP A 32 3.12 6.50 11.58
CA ASP A 32 3.03 5.23 12.26
C ASP A 32 4.40 4.55 12.30
N LYS A 33 4.92 4.35 13.53
CA LYS A 33 6.23 3.72 13.78
C LYS A 33 6.11 2.23 14.16
N HIS A 34 4.90 1.67 14.16
CA HIS A 34 4.75 0.22 14.27
C HIS A 34 5.40 -0.48 13.07
N LYS A 35 5.49 -1.80 13.18
CA LYS A 35 6.24 -2.66 12.27
C LYS A 35 5.32 -3.71 11.69
N GLY A 36 5.62 -4.13 10.46
CA GLY A 36 4.94 -5.22 9.79
C GLY A 36 5.09 -6.52 10.57
N ASP A 37 4.03 -7.32 10.52
CA ASP A 37 3.93 -8.65 11.13
C ASP A 37 3.15 -9.56 10.19
N HIS A 38 3.77 -10.65 9.72
CA HIS A 38 3.16 -11.61 8.80
C HIS A 38 1.83 -12.19 9.32
N ASN A 39 1.63 -12.24 10.64
CA ASN A 39 0.39 -12.71 11.27
C ASN A 39 -0.80 -11.76 11.06
N GLN A 40 -0.56 -10.55 10.57
CA GLN A 40 -1.60 -9.56 10.24
C GLN A 40 -2.11 -9.70 8.80
N THR A 41 -1.66 -10.73 8.07
CA THR A 41 -2.06 -10.98 6.68
C THR A 41 -3.56 -11.19 6.54
N LYS A 42 -4.16 -10.44 5.61
CA LYS A 42 -5.57 -10.48 5.22
C LYS A 42 -5.67 -10.44 3.70
N LYS A 43 -6.67 -11.14 3.17
CA LYS A 43 -6.99 -11.19 1.74
C LYS A 43 -8.28 -10.45 1.47
N GLY A 44 -8.25 -9.50 0.54
CA GLY A 44 -9.43 -8.77 0.08
C GLY A 44 -9.79 -9.13 -1.35
N VAL A 45 -10.94 -8.63 -1.79
CA VAL A 45 -11.40 -8.71 -3.19
C VAL A 45 -11.71 -7.29 -3.66
N MET A 46 -11.15 -6.91 -4.81
CA MET A 46 -11.50 -5.70 -5.54
C MET A 46 -12.53 -6.08 -6.61
N ASP A 47 -13.80 -5.81 -6.35
CA ASP A 47 -14.95 -6.14 -7.21
C ASP A 47 -15.92 -4.96 -7.42
N GLY A 48 -15.44 -3.72 -7.27
CA GLY A 48 -16.25 -2.50 -7.38
C GLY A 48 -16.68 -2.14 -8.80
N ASN A 49 -16.09 -2.74 -9.84
CA ASN A 49 -16.44 -2.52 -11.24
C ASN A 49 -16.42 -3.82 -12.08
N LEU A 50 -16.17 -3.74 -13.39
CA LEU A 50 -16.12 -4.91 -14.28
C LEU A 50 -14.83 -5.72 -14.15
N VAL A 51 -13.83 -5.26 -13.42
CA VAL A 51 -12.65 -6.06 -13.08
C VAL A 51 -12.85 -6.68 -11.69
N GLU A 52 -12.53 -7.97 -11.54
CA GLU A 52 -12.49 -8.63 -10.24
C GLU A 52 -11.11 -9.22 -9.99
N THR A 53 -10.49 -8.88 -8.86
CA THR A 53 -9.26 -9.54 -8.42
C THR A 53 -9.16 -9.66 -6.91
N ILE A 54 -8.51 -10.71 -6.42
CA ILE A 54 -8.04 -10.77 -5.03
C ILE A 54 -6.77 -9.91 -4.83
N TYR A 55 -6.50 -9.53 -3.58
CA TYR A 55 -5.25 -8.88 -3.17
C TYR A 55 -4.93 -9.19 -1.70
N TYR A 56 -3.68 -9.02 -1.31
CA TYR A 56 -3.22 -9.15 0.07
C TYR A 56 -2.74 -7.81 0.63
N ASN A 57 -2.92 -7.59 1.93
CA ASN A 57 -2.49 -6.36 2.61
C ASN A 57 -0.97 -6.22 2.81
N PHE A 58 -0.17 -7.06 2.15
CA PHE A 58 1.27 -6.87 1.98
C PHE A 58 1.64 -6.41 0.55
N GLY A 59 0.66 -6.11 -0.30
CA GLY A 59 0.87 -5.43 -1.58
C GLY A 59 0.79 -6.32 -2.83
N GLU A 60 0.62 -7.64 -2.68
CA GLU A 60 0.38 -8.54 -3.81
C GLU A 60 -1.06 -8.44 -4.31
N VAL A 61 -1.23 -8.45 -5.62
CA VAL A 61 -2.52 -8.40 -6.32
C VAL A 61 -2.60 -9.59 -7.26
N ALA A 62 -3.73 -10.29 -7.27
CA ALA A 62 -3.89 -11.61 -7.89
C ALA A 62 -2.98 -12.70 -7.28
N ASP A 63 -3.42 -13.95 -7.40
CA ASP A 63 -2.74 -15.16 -6.94
C ASP A 63 -3.41 -16.32 -7.66
N TRP A 64 -3.03 -16.57 -8.91
CA TRP A 64 -3.73 -17.56 -9.73
C TRP A 64 -3.50 -18.98 -9.23
N LEU A 65 -2.36 -19.27 -8.59
CA LEU A 65 -2.12 -20.57 -7.98
C LEU A 65 -3.19 -20.94 -6.95
N ASN A 66 -3.57 -20.01 -6.07
CA ASN A 66 -4.52 -20.27 -4.98
C ASN A 66 -5.94 -19.75 -5.26
N GLU A 67 -6.11 -18.78 -6.15
CA GLU A 67 -7.37 -18.12 -6.50
C GLU A 67 -7.59 -17.99 -8.02
N PRO A 68 -7.47 -19.09 -8.81
CA PRO A 68 -7.48 -19.05 -10.28
C PRO A 68 -8.78 -18.55 -10.90
N SER A 69 -9.88 -18.50 -10.13
CA SER A 69 -11.17 -17.97 -10.57
C SER A 69 -11.37 -16.49 -10.29
N ARG A 70 -10.43 -15.86 -9.58
CA ARG A 70 -10.53 -14.47 -9.06
C ARG A 70 -9.22 -13.70 -9.18
N SER A 71 -8.33 -14.10 -10.07
CA SER A 71 -7.03 -13.46 -10.32
C SER A 71 -7.10 -12.69 -11.64
N GLY A 72 -7.38 -11.39 -11.55
CA GLY A 72 -7.56 -10.51 -12.71
C GLY A 72 -8.66 -10.97 -13.67
N VAL A 73 -9.89 -11.16 -13.19
CA VAL A 73 -11.05 -11.54 -14.02
C VAL A 73 -11.63 -10.32 -14.73
N TRP A 74 -11.82 -10.43 -16.05
CA TRP A 74 -12.51 -9.41 -16.82
C TRP A 74 -13.25 -9.94 -18.08
N PRO A 75 -14.52 -9.57 -18.30
CA PRO A 75 -15.43 -8.93 -17.35
C PRO A 75 -15.72 -9.81 -16.14
N LYS A 76 -15.99 -9.20 -15.00
CA LYS A 76 -16.36 -9.85 -13.74
C LYS A 76 -17.51 -10.84 -13.96
N GLY A 77 -17.39 -12.02 -13.35
CA GLY A 77 -18.36 -13.11 -13.49
C GLY A 77 -18.18 -14.00 -14.72
N THR A 78 -17.22 -13.72 -15.61
CA THR A 78 -16.89 -14.62 -16.74
C THR A 78 -15.97 -15.77 -16.36
N ASN A 79 -15.29 -15.68 -15.21
CA ASN A 79 -14.24 -16.61 -14.79
C ASN A 79 -13.05 -16.67 -15.79
N HIS A 80 -12.90 -15.66 -16.64
CA HIS A 80 -11.78 -15.52 -17.55
C HIS A 80 -10.70 -14.68 -16.87
N THR A 81 -9.59 -15.31 -16.49
CA THR A 81 -8.47 -14.68 -15.79
C THR A 81 -7.35 -14.26 -16.74
N TYR A 82 -6.69 -13.15 -16.41
CA TYR A 82 -5.66 -12.51 -17.26
C TYR A 82 -4.36 -12.23 -16.51
N VAL A 83 -4.31 -12.46 -15.21
CA VAL A 83 -3.18 -12.12 -14.35
C VAL A 83 -2.91 -13.30 -13.45
N ASP A 84 -1.67 -13.76 -13.40
CA ASP A 84 -1.24 -14.75 -12.44
C ASP A 84 -1.04 -14.08 -11.07
N GLY A 85 -0.16 -13.09 -11.02
CA GLY A 85 0.04 -12.25 -9.85
C GLY A 85 0.84 -10.99 -10.16
N VAL A 86 0.75 -10.03 -9.24
CA VAL A 86 1.46 -8.75 -9.31
C VAL A 86 2.09 -8.46 -7.96
N ALA A 87 3.41 -8.28 -7.94
CA ALA A 87 4.14 -7.87 -6.75
C ALA A 87 4.80 -6.51 -6.95
N ILE A 88 4.86 -5.72 -5.87
CA ILE A 88 5.64 -4.49 -5.87
C ILE A 88 7.07 -4.74 -5.42
N ILE A 89 8.01 -4.08 -6.08
CA ILE A 89 9.44 -4.20 -5.84
C ILE A 89 9.99 -2.82 -5.49
N VAL A 90 10.70 -2.73 -4.36
CA VAL A 90 11.58 -1.60 -4.05
C VAL A 90 12.99 -2.14 -3.90
N GLN A 91 13.92 -1.62 -4.69
CA GLN A 91 15.34 -1.94 -4.58
C GLN A 91 16.14 -0.67 -4.36
N ALA A 92 17.20 -0.75 -3.57
CA ALA A 92 18.17 0.33 -3.44
C ALA A 92 19.60 -0.18 -3.57
N GLU A 93 20.53 0.72 -3.87
CA GLU A 93 21.97 0.50 -3.72
C GLU A 93 22.46 1.22 -2.47
N THR A 94 23.23 0.53 -1.63
CA THR A 94 23.87 1.11 -0.45
C THR A 94 25.17 0.39 -0.11
N GLN A 95 25.87 0.83 0.93
CA GLN A 95 27.06 0.17 1.45
C GLN A 95 26.79 -0.47 2.80
N ASP A 96 27.32 -1.67 3.00
CA ASP A 96 27.36 -2.29 4.32
C ASP A 96 28.40 -1.59 5.23
N PRO A 97 28.45 -1.90 6.55
CA PRO A 97 29.42 -1.27 7.46
C PRO A 97 30.89 -1.54 7.11
N GLN A 98 31.18 -2.50 6.23
CA GLN A 98 32.53 -2.80 5.74
C GLN A 98 32.86 -2.05 4.45
N GLY A 99 31.92 -1.27 3.90
CA GLY A 99 32.07 -0.50 2.66
C GLY A 99 31.82 -1.30 1.39
N ASN A 100 31.28 -2.53 1.48
CA ASN A 100 30.91 -3.29 0.30
C ASN A 100 29.59 -2.76 -0.25
N LEU A 101 29.51 -2.67 -1.58
CA LEU A 101 28.27 -2.33 -2.26
C LEU A 101 27.28 -3.49 -2.17
N ILE A 102 26.05 -3.20 -1.75
CA ILE A 102 24.94 -4.14 -1.66
C ILE A 102 23.71 -3.57 -2.36
N HIS A 103 22.80 -4.47 -2.80
CA HIS A 103 21.58 -4.11 -3.52
C HIS A 103 20.32 -4.68 -2.86
N PRO A 104 19.93 -4.21 -1.66
CA PRO A 104 18.77 -4.76 -0.98
C PRO A 104 17.48 -4.54 -1.78
N LEU A 105 16.64 -5.57 -1.82
CA LEU A 105 15.42 -5.62 -2.64
C LEU A 105 14.29 -6.20 -1.83
N GLU A 106 13.20 -5.46 -1.73
CA GLU A 106 12.00 -5.83 -1.00
C GLU A 106 10.85 -6.12 -1.96
N THR A 107 10.27 -7.30 -1.79
CA THR A 107 9.11 -7.79 -2.54
C THR A 107 8.44 -8.90 -1.72
N ASN A 108 7.16 -9.15 -1.97
CA ASN A 108 6.50 -10.37 -1.49
C ASN A 108 5.56 -10.86 -2.60
N TYR A 109 5.74 -12.12 -2.99
CA TYR A 109 5.08 -12.81 -4.08
C TYR A 109 4.95 -14.28 -3.68
N TYR A 110 3.88 -14.94 -4.09
CA TYR A 110 3.63 -16.33 -3.71
C TYR A 110 4.70 -17.32 -4.21
N GLU A 111 5.54 -16.94 -5.18
CA GLU A 111 6.65 -17.77 -5.70
C GLU A 111 8.04 -17.15 -5.56
N PHE A 112 9.06 -18.02 -5.52
CA PHE A 112 10.49 -17.68 -5.66
C PHE A 112 11.00 -16.55 -4.74
N THR A 113 10.34 -16.33 -3.61
CA THR A 113 10.72 -15.35 -2.61
C THR A 113 11.71 -15.91 -1.60
N ARG A 114 12.54 -15.01 -1.07
CA ARG A 114 13.50 -15.33 -0.02
C ARG A 114 12.75 -15.51 1.28
N HIS A 115 13.19 -16.41 2.14
CA HIS A 115 12.50 -16.68 3.40
C HIS A 115 13.50 -17.11 4.48
N ASP A 116 13.08 -16.94 5.73
CA ASP A 116 13.74 -17.54 6.87
C ASP A 116 13.58 -19.07 6.83
N LYS A 117 14.69 -19.80 6.76
CA LYS A 117 14.67 -21.27 6.67
C LYS A 117 14.14 -21.96 7.93
N ALA A 118 14.18 -21.29 9.08
CA ALA A 118 13.74 -21.87 10.35
C ALA A 118 12.23 -21.70 10.55
N THR A 119 11.66 -20.57 10.15
CA THR A 119 10.24 -20.25 10.35
C THR A 119 9.39 -20.42 9.09
N GLY A 120 10.00 -20.39 7.91
CA GLY A 120 9.31 -20.36 6.62
C GLY A 120 8.72 -19.00 6.26
N VAL A 121 8.90 -17.97 7.10
CA VAL A 121 8.39 -16.62 6.85
C VAL A 121 9.20 -15.95 5.75
N THR A 122 8.52 -15.48 4.71
CA THR A 122 9.11 -14.71 3.62
C THR A 122 9.79 -13.44 4.14
N TYR A 123 10.95 -13.12 3.57
CA TYR A 123 11.60 -11.83 3.74
C TYR A 123 11.09 -10.86 2.67
N GLY A 124 10.66 -9.68 3.10
CA GLY A 124 10.00 -8.69 2.26
C GLY A 124 8.85 -8.00 2.98
N TRP A 125 7.81 -7.68 2.22
CA TRP A 125 6.65 -6.92 2.69
C TRP A 125 5.74 -7.70 3.63
N TRP A 126 5.39 -7.09 4.77
CA TRP A 126 4.37 -7.59 5.68
C TRP A 126 3.47 -6.48 6.24
N PRO A 127 2.17 -6.75 6.50
CA PRO A 127 1.21 -5.74 6.88
C PRO A 127 1.49 -5.15 8.25
N LEU A 128 1.32 -3.83 8.38
CA LEU A 128 1.28 -3.18 9.68
C LEU A 128 -0.05 -3.52 10.38
N PRO A 129 -0.02 -3.82 11.69
CA PRO A 129 -1.22 -4.04 12.48
C PRO A 129 -2.05 -2.74 12.59
N GLY A 130 -3.35 -2.89 12.83
CA GLY A 130 -4.22 -1.75 13.14
C GLY A 130 -4.84 -1.03 11.93
N TYR A 131 -4.53 -1.42 10.69
CA TYR A 131 -5.19 -0.85 9.50
C TYR A 131 -6.45 -1.61 9.03
N ALA A 132 -6.84 -2.66 9.74
CA ALA A 132 -8.05 -3.43 9.47
C ALA A 132 -8.61 -3.98 10.78
N ASN A 133 -9.91 -4.28 10.80
CA ASN A 133 -10.53 -4.94 11.93
C ASN A 133 -9.86 -6.32 12.17
N PRO A 134 -9.29 -6.59 13.36
CA PRO A 134 -8.64 -7.86 13.64
C PRO A 134 -9.61 -9.05 13.54
N PHE A 135 -10.91 -8.83 13.74
CA PHE A 135 -11.95 -9.86 13.70
C PHE A 135 -12.57 -10.08 12.32
N GLN A 136 -12.15 -9.34 11.29
CA GLN A 136 -12.56 -9.55 9.89
C GLN A 136 -11.46 -10.24 9.09
N SER A 137 -11.83 -10.94 8.02
CA SER A 137 -10.89 -11.64 7.14
C SER A 137 -10.24 -10.75 6.08
N SER A 138 -10.88 -9.63 5.72
CA SER A 138 -10.40 -8.74 4.66
C SER A 138 -9.69 -7.49 5.22
N PRO A 139 -8.80 -6.88 4.41
CA PRO A 139 -8.31 -5.53 4.66
C PRO A 139 -9.47 -4.53 4.70
N ALA A 140 -9.22 -3.30 5.18
CA ALA A 140 -10.24 -2.29 5.26
C ALA A 140 -10.72 -1.86 3.85
N GLN A 141 -12.04 -1.81 3.68
CA GLN A 141 -12.70 -1.43 2.43
C GLN A 141 -13.78 -0.37 2.68
N SER A 142 -13.85 0.65 1.82
CA SER A 142 -14.77 1.78 1.98
C SER A 142 -16.23 1.35 2.05
N ASN A 143 -16.63 0.35 1.29
CA ASN A 143 -18.01 -0.14 1.22
C ASN A 143 -18.40 -1.08 2.37
N ASN A 144 -17.47 -1.43 3.28
CA ASN A 144 -17.74 -2.34 4.40
C ASN A 144 -17.14 -1.82 5.72
N PRO A 145 -17.90 -1.03 6.50
CA PRO A 145 -17.43 -0.48 7.78
C PRO A 145 -17.00 -1.51 8.81
N ASN A 146 -17.47 -2.75 8.73
CA ASN A 146 -17.05 -3.81 9.65
C ASN A 146 -15.55 -4.14 9.50
N THR A 147 -14.96 -3.85 8.35
CA THR A 147 -13.54 -4.11 8.05
C THR A 147 -12.59 -3.04 8.59
N TRP A 148 -13.13 -1.92 9.07
CA TRP A 148 -12.32 -0.80 9.56
C TRP A 148 -11.79 -1.10 10.96
N PRO A 149 -10.57 -0.65 11.30
CA PRO A 149 -10.09 -0.71 12.67
C PRO A 149 -10.90 0.24 13.57
N ASP A 150 -10.87 0.01 14.88
CA ASP A 150 -11.51 0.92 15.86
C ASP A 150 -10.89 2.33 15.79
N SER A 151 -9.57 2.40 15.61
CA SER A 151 -8.80 3.64 15.42
C SER A 151 -7.77 3.46 14.31
N TRP A 152 -7.60 4.48 13.47
CA TRP A 152 -6.59 4.46 12.40
C TRP A 152 -5.21 4.87 12.93
N PRO A 153 -4.16 4.05 12.79
CA PRO A 153 -2.85 4.36 13.36
C PRO A 153 -2.22 5.66 12.82
N ASP A 154 -2.60 6.09 11.62
CA ASP A 154 -2.08 7.28 10.95
C ASP A 154 -2.99 8.52 11.03
N ARG A 155 -4.01 8.50 11.90
CA ARG A 155 -4.98 9.60 12.07
C ARG A 155 -5.26 9.91 13.53
N PRO A 156 -5.70 11.14 13.84
CA PRO A 156 -6.21 11.46 15.17
C PRO A 156 -7.54 10.75 15.46
N SER A 157 -7.87 10.61 16.75
CA SER A 157 -9.04 9.85 17.22
C SER A 157 -10.40 10.40 16.76
N ASP A 158 -10.45 11.60 16.18
CA ASP A 158 -11.68 12.08 15.58
C ASP A 158 -12.05 11.28 14.31
N TRP A 159 -11.11 10.53 13.70
CA TRP A 159 -11.36 9.61 12.58
C TRP A 159 -11.87 8.22 13.01
N ASP A 160 -11.96 7.93 14.31
CA ASP A 160 -12.42 6.64 14.81
C ASP A 160 -13.83 6.33 14.30
N GLY A 161 -14.02 5.13 13.75
CA GLY A 161 -15.28 4.71 13.12
C GLY A 161 -15.64 5.44 11.82
N ILE A 162 -14.74 6.24 11.24
CA ILE A 162 -14.95 6.98 9.98
C ILE A 162 -13.94 6.51 8.93
N TRP A 163 -14.36 6.36 7.68
CA TRP A 163 -13.48 5.90 6.59
C TRP A 163 -12.22 6.78 6.45
N ASN A 164 -11.05 6.14 6.41
CA ASN A 164 -9.79 6.80 6.11
C ASN A 164 -9.64 7.03 4.60
N GLY A 165 -10.49 7.89 4.04
CA GLY A 165 -10.59 8.14 2.61
C GLY A 165 -9.41 8.93 2.04
N PHE A 166 -9.00 8.57 0.81
CA PHE A 166 -7.91 9.25 0.10
C PHE A 166 -8.14 10.76 -0.05
N PHE A 167 -9.39 11.18 -0.33
CA PHE A 167 -9.77 12.58 -0.48
C PHE A 167 -10.21 13.26 0.83
N GLY A 168 -10.01 12.59 1.97
CA GLY A 168 -10.29 13.14 3.29
C GLY A 168 -11.23 12.28 4.14
N LYS A 169 -11.44 12.75 5.36
CA LYS A 169 -12.19 12.07 6.41
C LYS A 169 -13.61 11.72 5.97
N GLY A 170 -13.92 10.43 5.92
CA GLY A 170 -15.24 9.93 5.55
C GLY A 170 -15.57 10.04 4.06
N VAL A 171 -14.64 10.49 3.22
CA VAL A 171 -14.88 10.65 1.78
C VAL A 171 -14.66 9.33 1.06
N GLN A 172 -15.75 8.75 0.57
CA GLN A 172 -15.76 7.54 -0.25
C GLN A 172 -16.00 7.93 -1.71
N ASN A 173 -14.94 8.34 -2.41
CA ASN A 173 -15.06 8.83 -3.78
C ASN A 173 -15.12 7.70 -4.83
N ALA A 174 -14.38 6.62 -4.60
CA ALA A 174 -14.45 5.41 -5.40
C ALA A 174 -15.63 4.55 -4.94
N ASP A 175 -16.24 3.80 -5.86
CA ASP A 175 -17.29 2.83 -5.54
C ASP A 175 -16.73 1.70 -4.67
N LEU A 176 -15.45 1.37 -4.86
CA LEU A 176 -14.66 0.58 -3.95
C LEU A 176 -13.27 1.18 -3.78
N GLU A 177 -12.89 1.41 -2.52
CA GLU A 177 -11.54 1.80 -2.11
C GLU A 177 -11.06 0.83 -1.03
N THR A 178 -9.81 0.36 -1.12
CA THR A 178 -9.13 -0.31 -0.01
C THR A 178 -7.97 0.52 0.50
N TYR A 179 -7.64 0.38 1.78
CA TYR A 179 -6.47 1.02 2.37
C TYR A 179 -5.79 0.08 3.36
N PHE A 180 -4.47 -0.05 3.21
CA PHE A 180 -3.62 -0.81 4.11
C PHE A 180 -2.18 -0.28 4.05
N VAL A 181 -1.39 -0.66 5.05
CA VAL A 181 0.01 -0.25 5.17
C VAL A 181 0.83 -1.50 5.47
N PHE A 182 2.03 -1.58 4.91
CA PHE A 182 2.97 -2.67 5.12
C PHE A 182 4.41 -2.15 5.10
N ASP A 183 5.34 -2.91 5.65
CA ASP A 183 6.77 -2.59 5.65
C ASP A 183 7.63 -3.84 5.46
N ASP A 184 8.94 -3.65 5.36
CA ASP A 184 9.95 -4.69 5.19
C ASP A 184 10.58 -5.14 6.52
N ASN A 185 9.94 -4.83 7.66
CA ASN A 185 10.58 -4.96 8.95
C ASN A 185 11.01 -6.38 9.28
N GLU A 186 10.37 -7.43 8.75
CA GLU A 186 10.76 -8.82 9.04
C GLU A 186 11.87 -9.36 8.12
N ASP A 187 12.32 -8.62 7.09
CA ASP A 187 13.48 -9.04 6.31
C ASP A 187 14.75 -9.00 7.19
N ARG A 188 15.35 -10.16 7.42
CA ARG A 188 16.60 -10.30 8.20
C ARG A 188 17.81 -10.54 7.33
N GLU A 189 17.66 -10.69 6.02
CA GLU A 189 18.74 -11.12 5.14
C GLU A 189 19.95 -10.19 5.21
N TYR A 190 19.74 -8.88 5.08
CA TYR A 190 20.83 -7.91 5.01
C TYR A 190 21.51 -7.71 6.38
N ILE A 191 20.75 -7.86 7.47
CA ILE A 191 21.32 -7.91 8.83
C ILE A 191 22.21 -9.15 8.97
N LEU A 192 21.72 -10.32 8.55
CA LEU A 192 22.40 -11.60 8.74
C LEU A 192 23.61 -11.79 7.82
N LYS A 193 23.54 -11.30 6.58
CA LYS A 193 24.60 -11.46 5.57
C LYS A 193 25.61 -10.33 5.56
N ASN A 194 25.18 -9.11 5.86
CA ASN A 194 25.98 -7.89 5.67
C ASN A 194 26.13 -7.05 6.94
N HIS A 195 25.49 -7.42 8.06
CA HIS A 195 25.38 -6.56 9.23
C HIS A 195 24.85 -5.16 8.91
N PHE A 196 24.04 -5.05 7.86
CA PHE A 196 23.42 -3.81 7.43
C PHE A 196 22.14 -3.58 8.25
N TYR A 197 22.03 -2.39 8.84
CA TYR A 197 20.86 -1.95 9.60
C TYR A 197 20.36 -0.64 8.97
N PRO A 198 19.14 -0.60 8.42
CA PRO A 198 18.63 0.57 7.70
C PRO A 198 18.34 1.77 8.61
N ASP A 199 18.17 1.53 9.91
CA ASP A 199 17.84 2.53 10.92
C ASP A 199 18.85 2.50 12.08
N ALA A 200 19.60 3.59 12.25
CA ALA A 200 20.58 3.74 13.32
C ALA A 200 19.94 3.94 14.70
N GLU A 201 18.68 4.38 14.75
CA GLU A 201 17.92 4.60 15.99
C GLU A 201 17.10 3.35 16.38
N ASP A 202 16.95 2.38 15.48
CA ASP A 202 16.25 1.12 15.70
C ASP A 202 16.94 -0.05 14.99
N SER A 203 17.89 -0.68 15.67
CA SER A 203 18.63 -1.84 15.15
C SER A 203 17.77 -3.11 14.98
N THR A 204 16.48 -3.07 15.32
CA THR A 204 15.56 -4.21 15.10
C THR A 204 14.78 -4.07 13.80
N ARG A 205 14.89 -2.94 13.09
CA ARG A 205 14.27 -2.74 11.77
C ARG A 205 15.04 -3.50 10.69
N GLY A 206 14.31 -4.32 9.94
CA GLY A 206 14.82 -5.13 8.83
C GLY A 206 14.76 -4.44 7.47
N GLY A 207 15.19 -5.18 6.44
CA GLY A 207 15.09 -4.78 5.03
C GLY A 207 15.81 -3.48 4.68
N LEU A 208 15.15 -2.67 3.85
CA LEU A 208 15.53 -1.29 3.52
C LEU A 208 15.00 -0.26 4.54
N GLY A 209 14.14 -0.67 5.48
CA GLY A 209 13.46 0.24 6.40
C GLY A 209 12.35 1.04 5.71
N MET A 210 11.70 0.47 4.71
CA MET A 210 10.67 1.11 3.90
C MET A 210 9.27 0.77 4.39
N GLN A 211 8.40 1.77 4.47
CA GLN A 211 6.96 1.59 4.70
C GLN A 211 6.19 2.00 3.45
N VAL A 212 5.23 1.18 3.06
CA VAL A 212 4.35 1.41 1.91
C VAL A 212 2.92 1.56 2.38
N ARG A 213 2.29 2.67 2.00
CA ARG A 213 0.84 2.86 2.12
C ARG A 213 0.23 2.56 0.78
N ALA A 214 -0.66 1.59 0.73
CA ALA A 214 -1.29 1.16 -0.51
C ALA A 214 -2.78 1.44 -0.49
N ARG A 215 -3.28 1.85 -1.65
CA ARG A 215 -4.71 1.97 -1.93
C ARG A 215 -5.04 1.35 -3.28
N GLY A 216 -6.18 0.69 -3.33
CA GLY A 216 -6.80 0.23 -4.57
C GLY A 216 -8.12 0.98 -4.77
N PHE A 217 -8.41 1.39 -6.00
CA PHE A 217 -9.64 2.12 -6.34
C PHE A 217 -10.33 1.51 -7.56
N GLN A 218 -11.65 1.43 -7.49
CA GLN A 218 -12.52 1.09 -8.62
C GLN A 218 -13.71 2.05 -8.68
N TRP A 219 -14.06 2.42 -9.91
CA TRP A 219 -15.29 3.15 -10.23
C TRP A 219 -16.08 2.36 -11.26
N SER A 220 -17.39 2.30 -11.08
CA SER A 220 -18.38 1.71 -11.98
C SER A 220 -18.79 2.65 -13.13
N GLN A 221 -18.22 3.84 -13.17
CA GLN A 221 -18.44 4.79 -14.26
C GLN A 221 -17.78 4.30 -15.56
N VAL A 222 -18.45 4.46 -16.69
CA VAL A 222 -18.09 3.88 -18.01
C VAL A 222 -16.66 4.17 -18.47
N LEU A 223 -16.05 5.29 -18.06
CA LEU A 223 -14.67 5.63 -18.43
C LEU A 223 -13.61 4.95 -17.56
N ALA A 224 -13.99 4.22 -16.50
CA ALA A 224 -13.08 3.53 -15.58
C ALA A 224 -13.59 2.16 -15.11
N GLU A 225 -14.68 1.64 -15.66
CA GLU A 225 -15.28 0.38 -15.20
C GLU A 225 -14.43 -0.85 -15.54
N ASP A 226 -13.44 -0.72 -16.43
CA ASP A 226 -12.54 -1.79 -16.90
C ASP A 226 -11.11 -1.71 -16.32
N VAL A 227 -10.90 -0.96 -15.22
CA VAL A 227 -9.56 -0.77 -14.64
C VAL A 227 -9.59 -0.73 -13.10
N ILE A 228 -8.50 -1.19 -12.48
CA ILE A 228 -8.22 -0.98 -11.06
C ILE A 228 -7.04 -0.01 -10.97
N PHE A 229 -7.16 1.02 -10.15
CA PHE A 229 -6.06 1.93 -9.88
C PHE A 229 -5.39 1.54 -8.56
N TRP A 230 -4.11 1.18 -8.62
CA TRP A 230 -3.29 0.97 -7.43
C TRP A 230 -2.38 2.18 -7.19
N PHE A 231 -2.38 2.69 -5.97
CA PHE A 231 -1.59 3.84 -5.55
C PHE A 231 -0.73 3.45 -4.35
N TYR A 232 0.58 3.69 -4.47
CA TYR A 232 1.57 3.34 -3.46
C TYR A 232 2.35 4.58 -3.03
N GLU A 233 2.35 4.88 -1.74
CA GLU A 233 3.26 5.86 -1.14
C GLU A 233 4.38 5.10 -0.42
N VAL A 234 5.59 5.11 -0.99
CA VAL A 234 6.78 4.48 -0.39
C VAL A 234 7.53 5.53 0.42
N THR A 235 7.78 5.25 1.70
CA THR A 235 8.47 6.14 2.64
C THR A 235 9.66 5.43 3.26
N ASN A 236 10.83 6.05 3.21
CA ASN A 236 11.97 5.61 4.02
C ASN A 236 11.71 5.97 5.49
N MET A 237 11.55 4.96 6.34
CA MET A 237 11.33 5.12 7.77
C MET A 237 12.62 5.02 8.58
N GLY A 238 13.72 4.57 7.96
CA GLY A 238 15.04 4.49 8.57
C GLY A 238 15.83 5.78 8.47
N THR A 239 17.10 5.70 8.85
CA THR A 239 18.04 6.82 8.81
C THR A 239 19.07 6.69 7.70
N THR A 240 19.09 5.56 6.99
CA THR A 240 19.97 5.35 5.83
C THR A 240 19.41 6.05 4.62
N ASP A 241 20.18 6.96 4.03
CA ASP A 241 19.81 7.60 2.77
C ASP A 241 20.20 6.71 1.58
N TYR A 242 19.27 6.58 0.63
CA TYR A 242 19.46 5.78 -0.58
C TYR A 242 19.50 6.70 -1.81
N GLU A 243 20.68 6.92 -2.38
CA GLU A 243 20.82 7.79 -3.57
C GLU A 243 20.32 7.14 -4.87
N LYS A 244 20.35 5.80 -4.93
CA LYS A 244 19.86 5.04 -6.08
C LYS A 244 18.79 4.08 -5.62
N THR A 245 17.58 4.33 -6.08
CA THR A 245 16.40 3.51 -5.78
C THR A 245 15.67 3.18 -7.06
N LEU A 246 15.03 2.02 -7.06
CA LEU A 246 14.17 1.53 -8.13
C LEU A 246 12.85 1.08 -7.52
N PHE A 247 11.76 1.54 -8.11
CA PHE A 247 10.43 1.01 -7.89
C PHE A 247 9.99 0.29 -9.16
N ALA A 248 9.47 -0.93 -9.03
CA ALA A 248 8.94 -1.71 -10.12
C ALA A 248 7.72 -2.53 -9.68
N GLN A 249 6.99 -3.03 -10.69
CA GLN A 249 5.99 -4.06 -10.50
C GLN A 249 6.42 -5.28 -11.32
N TYR A 250 6.45 -6.44 -10.68
CA TYR A 250 6.48 -7.71 -11.39
C TYR A 250 5.04 -8.09 -11.72
N VAL A 251 4.77 -8.38 -12.99
CA VAL A 251 3.44 -8.77 -13.48
C VAL A 251 3.63 -10.03 -14.30
N ASP A 252 2.94 -11.10 -13.90
CA ASP A 252 2.92 -12.39 -14.58
C ASP A 252 1.55 -12.64 -15.23
#